data_AF-A0A7I8KVZ6-F1
#
_entry.id   AF-A0A7I8KVZ6-F1
#
_cell.length_a   1.000
_cell.length_b   1.000
_cell.length_c   1.000
_cell.angle_alpha   90.00
_cell.angle_beta   90.00
_cell.angle_gamma   90.00
#
_symmetry.space_group_name_H-M   'P 1'
#
loop_
_entity.id
_entity.type
_entity.pdbx_description
1 polymer ?
#
loop_
_entity_poly.entity_id
_entity_poly.type
_entity_poly.pdbx_seq_one_letter_code
_entity_poly.pdbx_strand_id
1 'polypeptide(L)'
;MRIQDAIDAVPKRNKDRIFIFIKPGIFREKIVLSADKPFVTLAGTDVDSTVISWNDAGKTMESATVTILALDFVGRNITIQVDAEERKQCAAGVLSTFGRGSQSPALRVSGDRPAFYGCRMLSYQNTLLDDSGRHYYKDFYIEGATDFVCGDALSLFEGCQLHSISDHGGAVTAQSRRSAVDRMGYIFVGCSITGRGALCWGAMEKLLYTPSPPGGWDDWGKPSSHRTVFYGEYECFGPGARLAGRVAWPRPLSAVEVAPFQTEREGEFLFRKELEEREEQRKRKRERERGSEETRECKSSLTKIDEYKLFI
;
A
#
# COMPACT_ATOMS: atom_id res chain seq x y z
N MET A 1 4.30 26.81 10.75
CA MET A 1 5.23 25.67 10.93
C MET A 1 4.75 24.57 10.00
N ARG A 2 5.65 24.01 9.19
CA ARG A 2 5.30 22.96 8.23
C ARG A 2 5.36 21.59 8.91
N ILE A 3 4.58 20.63 8.45
CA ILE A 3 4.67 19.24 8.91
C ILE A 3 6.04 18.66 8.53
N GLN A 4 6.56 19.01 7.34
CA GLN A 4 7.88 18.56 6.91
C GLN A 4 8.99 19.00 7.89
N ASP A 5 8.91 20.19 8.49
CA ASP A 5 9.92 20.67 9.45
C ASP A 5 9.98 19.75 10.69
N ALA A 6 8.83 19.24 11.15
CA ALA A 6 8.76 18.29 12.27
C ALA A 6 9.31 16.91 11.89
N ILE A 7 9.05 16.46 10.66
CA ILE A 7 9.64 15.22 10.11
C ILE A 7 11.16 15.36 9.98
N ASP A 8 11.65 16.51 9.53
CA ASP A 8 13.07 16.78 9.36
C ASP A 8 13.81 16.77 10.70
N ALA A 9 13.14 17.16 11.80
CA ALA A 9 13.68 17.12 13.15
C ALA A 9 13.81 15.69 13.74
N VAL A 10 13.13 14.68 13.19
CA VAL A 10 13.27 13.28 13.63
C VAL A 10 14.71 12.81 13.44
N PRO A 11 15.38 12.25 14.46
CA PRO A 11 16.74 11.73 14.31
C PRO A 11 16.83 10.64 13.25
N LYS A 12 17.94 10.61 12.52
CA LYS A 12 18.24 9.47 11.64
C LYS A 12 18.47 8.21 12.47
N ARG A 13 18.10 7.06 11.90
CA ARG A 13 18.15 5.72 12.53
C ARG A 13 17.44 5.69 13.89
N ASN A 14 16.34 6.44 13.98
CA ASN A 14 15.47 6.49 15.14
C ASN A 14 15.08 5.06 15.58
N LYS A 15 14.99 4.82 16.89
CA LYS A 15 14.59 3.51 17.45
C LYS A 15 13.34 3.59 18.30
N ASP A 16 12.95 4.81 18.69
CA ASP A 16 11.84 5.06 19.60
C ASP A 16 10.65 5.63 18.84
N ARG A 17 9.43 5.32 19.28
CA ARG A 17 8.21 5.84 18.66
C ARG A 17 8.15 7.37 18.83
N ILE A 18 8.29 8.14 17.75
CA ILE A 18 8.12 9.60 17.78
C ILE A 18 6.73 9.96 17.29
N PHE A 19 5.98 10.68 18.12
CA PHE A 19 4.62 11.10 17.82
C PHE A 19 4.59 12.56 17.37
N ILE A 20 4.16 12.80 16.13
CA ILE A 20 3.94 14.13 15.55
C ILE A 20 2.43 14.35 15.49
N PHE A 21 1.94 15.22 16.37
CA PHE A 21 0.54 15.64 16.39
C PHE A 21 0.32 16.85 15.47
N ILE A 22 -0.61 16.73 14.54
CA ILE A 22 -1.02 17.81 13.64
C ILE A 22 -2.32 18.40 14.16
N LYS A 23 -2.30 19.71 14.45
CA LYS A 23 -3.50 20.45 14.83
C LYS A 23 -4.44 20.63 13.62
N PRO A 24 -5.74 20.87 13.85
CA PRO A 24 -6.68 21.18 12.77
C PRO A 24 -6.17 22.29 11.83
N GLY A 25 -6.26 22.05 10.54
CA GLY A 25 -5.81 22.94 9.48
C GLY A 25 -5.69 22.23 8.13
N ILE A 26 -5.58 23.04 7.08
CA ILE A 26 -5.25 22.60 5.72
C ILE A 26 -3.78 22.95 5.46
N PHE A 27 -2.94 21.92 5.38
CA PHE A 27 -1.50 22.02 5.17
C PHE A 27 -1.21 21.79 3.69
N ARG A 28 -0.93 22.89 2.98
CA ARG A 28 -0.55 22.85 1.56
C ARG A 28 0.94 22.60 1.41
N GLU A 29 1.35 21.34 1.50
CA GLU A 29 2.74 20.93 1.41
C GLU A 29 2.87 19.51 0.89
N LYS A 30 4.05 19.22 0.31
CA LYS A 30 4.45 17.88 -0.10
C LYS A 30 5.34 17.29 0.99
N ILE A 31 5.02 16.08 1.44
CA ILE A 31 5.71 15.43 2.55
C ILE A 31 6.48 14.21 2.08
N VAL A 32 7.71 14.06 2.56
CA VAL A 32 8.50 12.84 2.39
C VAL A 32 9.05 12.41 3.75
N LEU A 33 8.67 11.22 4.19
CA LEU A 33 9.31 10.53 5.31
C LEU A 33 10.34 9.54 4.77
N SER A 34 11.62 9.89 4.89
CA SER A 34 12.74 9.12 4.37
C SER A 34 12.95 7.79 5.10
N ALA A 35 13.52 6.80 4.40
CA ALA A 35 13.71 5.45 4.91
C ALA A 35 14.59 5.35 6.18
N ASP A 36 15.46 6.35 6.42
CA ASP A 36 16.33 6.42 7.58
C ASP A 36 15.65 6.98 8.84
N LYS A 37 14.35 7.26 8.82
CA LYS A 37 13.57 7.80 9.94
C LYS A 37 12.40 6.88 10.32
N PRO A 38 12.64 5.64 10.80
CA PRO A 38 11.58 4.71 11.18
C PRO A 38 10.86 5.12 12.47
N PHE A 39 9.78 4.40 12.81
CA PHE A 39 9.00 4.57 14.04
C PHE A 39 8.36 5.95 14.23
N VAL A 40 7.99 6.64 13.14
CA VAL A 40 7.24 7.91 13.21
C VAL A 40 5.74 7.64 13.22
N THR A 41 5.00 8.33 14.09
CA THR A 41 3.54 8.43 14.01
C THR A 41 3.16 9.85 13.62
N LEU A 42 2.33 9.97 12.59
CA LEU A 42 1.69 11.21 12.20
C LEU A 42 0.19 11.11 12.53
N ALA A 43 -0.29 11.95 13.43
CA ALA A 43 -1.67 11.88 13.91
C ALA A 43 -2.35 13.24 13.86
N GLY A 44 -3.51 13.29 13.21
CA GLY A 44 -4.40 14.44 13.23
C GLY A 44 -5.44 14.37 14.35
N THR A 45 -6.28 15.40 14.41
CA THR A 45 -7.43 15.42 15.32
C THR A 45 -8.55 14.54 14.78
N ASP A 46 -8.92 14.76 13.53
CA ASP A 46 -9.91 14.03 12.76
C ASP A 46 -9.67 14.28 11.26
N VAL A 47 -10.28 13.44 10.42
CA VAL A 47 -10.10 13.49 8.96
C VAL A 47 -10.70 14.75 8.32
N ASP A 48 -11.72 15.36 8.91
CA ASP A 48 -12.39 16.52 8.31
C ASP A 48 -11.62 17.82 8.59
N SER A 49 -10.91 17.87 9.71
CA SER A 49 -10.22 19.07 10.19
C SER A 49 -8.72 19.05 9.94
N THR A 50 -8.09 17.88 9.73
CA THR A 50 -6.63 17.75 9.52
C THR A 50 -6.32 17.24 8.12
N VAL A 51 -6.02 18.17 7.20
CA VAL A 51 -5.89 17.89 5.77
C VAL A 51 -4.49 18.25 5.26
N ILE A 52 -3.82 17.31 4.60
CA ILE A 52 -2.56 17.51 3.89
C ILE A 52 -2.88 17.51 2.39
N SER A 53 -2.56 18.58 1.68
CA SER A 53 -2.98 18.79 0.29
C SER A 53 -1.83 19.26 -0.59
N TRP A 54 -1.73 18.70 -1.79
CA TRP A 54 -0.81 19.19 -2.82
C TRP A 54 -1.45 19.09 -4.22
N ASN A 55 -0.78 19.60 -5.25
CA ASN A 55 -1.35 19.79 -6.59
C ASN A 55 -0.40 19.32 -7.70
N ASP A 56 0.00 18.05 -7.63
CA ASP A 56 1.00 17.46 -8.51
C ASP A 56 0.48 16.19 -9.17
N ALA A 57 0.87 15.96 -10.43
CA ALA A 57 0.39 14.86 -11.27
C ALA A 57 1.41 14.45 -12.35
N GLY A 58 1.11 13.34 -13.05
CA GLY A 58 1.85 12.77 -14.17
C GLY A 58 2.93 11.78 -13.76
N LYS A 59 3.98 12.26 -13.08
CA LYS A 59 5.08 11.39 -12.66
C LYS A 59 4.71 10.63 -11.39
N THR A 60 3.93 9.56 -11.52
CA THR A 60 3.37 8.74 -10.42
C THR A 60 4.31 8.58 -9.21
N MET A 61 5.58 8.22 -9.41
CA MET A 61 6.54 8.00 -8.31
C MET A 61 7.01 9.28 -7.60
N GLU A 62 6.95 10.41 -8.30
CA GLU A 62 7.38 11.72 -7.82
C GLU A 62 6.20 12.57 -7.37
N SER A 63 4.99 12.41 -7.90
CA SER A 63 3.86 13.34 -7.74
C SER A 63 3.02 13.14 -6.47
N ALA A 64 3.34 12.15 -5.63
CA ALA A 64 2.58 11.88 -4.42
C ALA A 64 2.57 13.07 -3.44
N THR A 65 1.40 13.41 -2.90
CA THR A 65 1.28 14.47 -1.86
C THR A 65 2.07 14.09 -0.60
N VAL A 66 1.95 12.83 -0.17
CA VAL A 66 2.74 12.26 0.93
C VAL A 66 3.45 11.01 0.44
N THR A 67 4.75 10.89 0.71
CA THR A 67 5.56 9.70 0.45
C THR A 67 6.12 9.14 1.75
N ILE A 68 5.81 7.88 2.05
CA ILE A 68 6.29 7.15 3.23
C ILE A 68 7.26 6.06 2.78
N LEU A 69 8.55 6.26 3.04
CA LEU A 69 9.62 5.29 2.77
C LEU A 69 10.14 4.60 4.06
N ALA A 70 9.78 5.15 5.22
CA ALA A 70 10.22 4.66 6.50
C ALA A 70 9.52 3.38 6.95
N LEU A 71 10.24 2.58 7.73
CA LEU A 71 9.71 1.40 8.40
C LEU A 71 8.82 1.80 9.58
N ASP A 72 7.83 0.95 9.87
CA ASP A 72 7.02 1.02 11.09
C ASP A 72 6.31 2.38 11.27
N PHE A 73 5.99 3.08 10.18
CA PHE A 73 5.22 4.32 10.20
C PHE A 73 3.78 4.08 10.68
N VAL A 74 3.19 5.05 11.38
CA VAL A 74 1.77 5.02 11.71
C VAL A 74 1.09 6.33 11.31
N GLY A 75 0.05 6.25 10.48
CA GLY A 75 -0.83 7.38 10.16
C GLY A 75 -2.16 7.27 10.90
N ARG A 76 -2.64 8.35 11.51
CA ARG A 76 -3.96 8.35 12.19
C ARG A 76 -4.74 9.62 11.93
N ASN A 77 -6.04 9.49 11.66
CA ASN A 77 -7.01 10.59 11.68
C ASN A 77 -6.57 11.80 10.83
N ILE A 78 -6.03 11.54 9.64
CA ILE A 78 -5.61 12.58 8.69
C ILE A 78 -6.24 12.33 7.33
N THR A 79 -6.55 13.42 6.63
CA THR A 79 -6.84 13.39 5.20
C THR A 79 -5.57 13.74 4.42
N ILE A 80 -5.26 12.96 3.39
CA ILE A 80 -4.24 13.30 2.39
C ILE A 80 -4.96 13.38 1.04
N GLN A 81 -4.76 14.47 0.32
CA GLN A 81 -5.47 14.71 -0.92
C GLN A 81 -4.61 15.37 -1.99
N VAL A 82 -4.96 15.09 -3.24
CA VAL A 82 -4.66 15.99 -4.35
C VAL A 82 -5.75 17.06 -4.38
N ASP A 83 -5.35 18.31 -4.58
CA ASP A 83 -6.28 19.44 -4.54
C ASP A 83 -7.42 19.29 -5.56
N ALA A 84 -8.52 20.02 -5.32
CA ALA A 84 -9.73 19.83 -6.10
C ALA A 84 -9.59 20.23 -7.57
N GLU A 85 -8.71 21.20 -7.89
CA GLU A 85 -8.56 21.68 -9.25
C GLU A 85 -7.72 20.72 -10.08
N GLU A 86 -6.61 20.22 -9.53
CA GLU A 86 -5.78 19.20 -10.15
C GLU A 86 -6.57 17.89 -10.35
N ARG A 87 -7.42 17.50 -9.39
CA ARG A 87 -8.33 16.35 -9.56
C ARG A 87 -9.30 16.53 -10.73
N LYS A 88 -9.84 17.74 -10.94
CA LYS A 88 -10.69 18.03 -12.10
C LYS A 88 -9.91 17.96 -13.41
N GLN A 89 -8.68 18.46 -13.44
CA GLN A 89 -7.82 18.38 -14.63
C GLN A 89 -7.50 16.92 -14.98
N CYS A 90 -7.13 16.11 -13.97
CA CYS A 90 -6.94 14.66 -14.13
C CYS A 90 -8.20 13.97 -14.65
N ALA A 91 -9.38 14.34 -14.13
CA ALA A 91 -10.67 13.78 -14.54
C ALA A 91 -11.05 14.12 -15.98
N ALA A 92 -10.73 15.33 -16.43
CA ALA A 92 -10.98 15.77 -17.80
C ALA A 92 -10.09 15.05 -18.84
N GLY A 93 -9.18 14.18 -18.41
CA GLY A 93 -8.16 13.58 -19.29
C GLY A 93 -7.27 14.63 -19.94
N VAL A 94 -7.30 15.86 -19.42
CA VAL A 94 -6.47 16.95 -19.87
C VAL A 94 -5.07 16.57 -19.42
N LEU A 95 -4.24 16.17 -20.39
CA LEU A 95 -2.79 16.27 -20.25
C LEU A 95 -2.57 17.67 -19.68
N SER A 96 -2.08 17.76 -18.43
CA SER A 96 -1.93 19.07 -17.82
C SER A 96 -1.11 19.94 -18.78
N THR A 97 -1.22 21.26 -18.69
CA THR A 97 -0.57 22.24 -19.60
C THR A 97 0.95 22.06 -19.77
N PHE A 98 1.56 21.10 -19.07
CA PHE A 98 2.95 20.65 -19.14
C PHE A 98 3.17 19.26 -19.79
N GLY A 99 2.16 18.66 -20.46
CA GLY A 99 2.28 17.32 -21.07
C GLY A 99 2.28 16.16 -20.07
N ARG A 100 1.60 16.31 -18.93
CA ARG A 100 1.60 15.33 -17.83
C ARG A 100 0.45 14.32 -17.95
N GLY A 101 0.72 13.05 -17.68
CA GLY A 101 -0.33 12.04 -17.50
C GLY A 101 -1.27 12.38 -16.35
N SER A 102 -2.43 11.72 -16.30
CA SER A 102 -3.49 11.94 -15.30
C SER A 102 -3.22 11.32 -13.92
N GLN A 103 -2.07 10.65 -13.73
CA GLN A 103 -1.74 9.99 -12.47
C GLN A 103 -1.39 10.99 -11.37
N SER A 104 -2.14 10.97 -10.26
CA SER A 104 -2.00 11.96 -9.19
C SER A 104 -2.13 11.28 -7.83
N PRO A 105 -1.09 10.61 -7.32
CA PRO A 105 -1.20 9.95 -6.02
C PRO A 105 -1.40 10.94 -4.87
N ALA A 106 -2.34 10.64 -3.98
CA ALA A 106 -2.41 11.33 -2.69
C ALA A 106 -1.32 10.76 -1.77
N LEU A 107 -1.20 9.45 -1.72
CA LEU A 107 -0.27 8.75 -0.84
C LEU A 107 0.56 7.73 -1.64
N ARG A 108 1.88 7.76 -1.44
CA ARG A 108 2.80 6.71 -1.85
C ARG A 108 3.40 6.04 -0.61
N VAL A 109 3.37 4.71 -0.58
CA VAL A 109 3.93 3.91 0.53
C VAL A 109 4.89 2.86 -0.01
N SER A 110 6.15 2.92 0.39
CA SER A 110 7.21 1.97 -0.01
C SER A 110 8.03 1.43 1.17
N GLY A 111 7.71 1.87 2.40
CA GLY A 111 8.30 1.36 3.64
C GLY A 111 7.63 0.07 4.11
N ASP A 112 8.30 -0.75 4.92
CA ASP A 112 7.74 -2.01 5.42
C ASP A 112 7.11 -1.84 6.82
N ARG A 113 5.97 -2.50 7.06
CA ARG A 113 5.09 -2.37 8.25
C ARG A 113 4.48 -0.98 8.56
N PRO A 114 4.21 -0.08 7.61
CA PRO A 114 3.35 1.06 7.86
C PRO A 114 1.91 0.61 8.17
N ALA A 115 1.27 1.31 9.10
CA ALA A 115 -0.13 1.09 9.46
C ALA A 115 -0.91 2.41 9.46
N PHE A 116 -2.12 2.41 8.91
CA PHE A 116 -2.99 3.58 8.85
C PHE A 116 -4.33 3.27 9.52
N TYR A 117 -4.82 4.19 10.36
CA TYR A 117 -6.06 4.02 11.11
C TYR A 117 -6.94 5.25 10.96
N GLY A 118 -8.18 5.08 10.51
CA GLY A 118 -9.14 6.19 10.46
C GLY A 118 -8.69 7.34 9.56
N CYS A 119 -8.01 7.04 8.46
CA CYS A 119 -7.47 8.06 7.55
C CYS A 119 -8.26 8.11 6.24
N ARG A 120 -8.08 9.20 5.48
CA ARG A 120 -8.80 9.47 4.23
C ARG A 120 -7.85 9.84 3.10
N MET A 121 -8.00 9.22 1.94
CA MET A 121 -7.19 9.49 0.74
C MET A 121 -8.09 9.91 -0.42
N LEU A 122 -7.83 11.09 -1.00
CA LEU A 122 -8.66 11.67 -2.05
C LEU A 122 -7.82 12.01 -3.29
N SER A 123 -8.07 11.33 -4.41
CA SER A 123 -7.51 11.73 -5.70
C SER A 123 -8.35 11.22 -6.87
N TYR A 124 -7.76 11.08 -8.05
CA TYR A 124 -8.38 10.58 -9.26
C TYR A 124 -7.73 9.28 -9.76
N GLN A 125 -6.56 9.33 -10.40
CA GLN A 125 -5.83 8.14 -10.83
C GLN A 125 -4.65 7.87 -9.89
N ASN A 126 -4.45 6.61 -9.52
CA ASN A 126 -3.39 6.17 -8.60
C ASN A 126 -3.49 6.81 -7.20
N THR A 127 -4.70 7.06 -6.66
CA THR A 127 -4.90 7.74 -5.36
C THR A 127 -3.99 7.19 -4.25
N LEU A 128 -3.97 5.88 -4.06
CA LEU A 128 -3.03 5.17 -3.20
C LEU A 128 -2.05 4.39 -4.08
N LEU A 129 -0.81 4.87 -4.13
CA LEU A 129 0.32 4.15 -4.69
C LEU A 129 0.97 3.29 -3.60
N ASP A 130 0.43 2.09 -3.46
CA ASP A 130 0.84 1.04 -2.55
C ASP A 130 2.07 0.28 -3.11
N ASP A 131 3.16 1.02 -3.26
CA ASP A 131 4.34 0.69 -4.07
C ASP A 131 4.99 -0.64 -3.68
N SER A 132 5.48 -0.78 -2.44
CA SER A 132 6.12 -2.01 -1.98
C SER A 132 6.18 -2.12 -0.46
N GLY A 133 6.16 -3.33 0.07
CA GLY A 133 6.21 -3.58 1.52
C GLY A 133 5.02 -4.38 2.02
N ARG A 134 4.87 -4.45 3.36
CA ARG A 134 3.73 -5.07 4.03
C ARG A 134 2.95 -4.01 4.77
N HIS A 135 1.74 -3.70 4.34
CA HIS A 135 0.99 -2.54 4.85
C HIS A 135 -0.34 -2.96 5.47
N TYR A 136 -0.81 -2.16 6.42
CA TYR A 136 -2.11 -2.36 7.06
C TYR A 136 -2.93 -1.07 7.04
N TYR A 137 -4.16 -1.16 6.56
CA TYR A 137 -5.10 -0.04 6.46
C TYR A 137 -6.38 -0.44 7.18
N LYS A 138 -6.75 0.31 8.22
CA LYS A 138 -7.96 0.07 9.01
C LYS A 138 -8.86 1.29 9.05
N ASP A 139 -10.16 1.08 8.87
CA ASP A 139 -11.19 2.13 8.93
C ASP A 139 -10.84 3.30 7.99
N PHE A 140 -10.35 2.96 6.81
CA PHE A 140 -9.73 3.90 5.87
C PHE A 140 -10.69 4.23 4.73
N TYR A 141 -10.83 5.50 4.36
CA TYR A 141 -11.61 5.92 3.19
C TYR A 141 -10.68 6.23 2.01
N ILE A 142 -10.94 5.64 0.84
CA ILE A 142 -10.19 5.88 -0.39
C ILE A 142 -11.14 6.28 -1.49
N GLU A 143 -10.83 7.36 -2.18
CA GLU A 143 -11.61 7.83 -3.33
C GLU A 143 -10.74 8.02 -4.57
N GLY A 144 -11.23 7.53 -5.71
CA GLY A 144 -10.57 7.69 -7.02
C GLY A 144 -11.38 7.10 -8.16
N ALA A 145 -10.79 7.07 -9.35
CA ALA A 145 -11.44 6.68 -10.60
C ALA A 145 -10.72 5.51 -11.27
N THR A 146 -9.46 5.70 -11.64
CA THR A 146 -8.66 4.72 -12.38
C THR A 146 -7.51 4.22 -11.52
N ASP A 147 -7.37 2.91 -11.40
CA ASP A 147 -6.28 2.24 -10.68
C ASP A 147 -6.03 2.85 -9.28
N PHE A 148 -7.10 3.25 -8.57
CA PHE A 148 -6.93 4.18 -7.45
C PHE A 148 -6.31 3.53 -6.20
N VAL A 149 -6.14 2.21 -6.19
CA VAL A 149 -5.19 1.47 -5.34
C VAL A 149 -4.26 0.65 -6.24
N CYS A 150 -3.00 1.05 -6.38
CA CYS A 150 -2.08 0.41 -7.32
C CYS A 150 -0.68 0.22 -6.75
N GLY A 151 0.08 -0.71 -7.34
CA GLY A 151 1.43 -1.07 -6.87
C GLY A 151 1.60 -2.57 -6.62
N ASP A 152 2.66 -2.92 -5.87
CA ASP A 152 3.10 -4.30 -5.66
C ASP A 152 3.22 -4.66 -4.18
N ALA A 153 2.59 -3.91 -3.27
CA ALA A 153 2.61 -4.22 -1.84
C ALA A 153 1.80 -5.49 -1.49
N LEU A 154 2.11 -6.05 -0.31
CA LEU A 154 1.25 -6.99 0.40
C LEU A 154 0.45 -6.22 1.44
N SER A 155 -0.83 -6.00 1.19
CA SER A 155 -1.62 -5.10 2.03
C SER A 155 -2.95 -5.70 2.46
N LEU A 156 -3.24 -5.51 3.75
CA LEU A 156 -4.52 -5.83 4.36
C LEU A 156 -5.30 -4.52 4.56
N PHE A 157 -6.48 -4.46 3.97
CA PHE A 157 -7.48 -3.41 4.16
C PHE A 157 -8.63 -4.00 4.99
N GLU A 158 -8.90 -3.43 6.15
CA GLU A 158 -9.90 -3.92 7.09
C GLU A 158 -10.91 -2.81 7.42
N GLY A 159 -12.20 -3.06 7.18
CA GLY A 159 -13.26 -2.08 7.46
C GLY A 159 -13.17 -0.82 6.59
N CYS A 160 -12.47 -0.88 5.46
CA CYS A 160 -12.23 0.28 4.61
C CYS A 160 -13.40 0.57 3.66
N GLN A 161 -13.58 1.84 3.29
CA GLN A 161 -14.50 2.25 2.23
C GLN A 161 -13.73 2.69 1.00
N LEU A 162 -13.97 2.02 -0.13
CA LEU A 162 -13.42 2.35 -1.44
C LEU A 162 -14.54 2.97 -2.28
N HIS A 163 -14.41 4.25 -2.61
CA HIS A 163 -15.43 5.02 -3.33
C HIS A 163 -14.94 5.40 -4.73
N SER A 164 -15.54 4.82 -5.75
CA SER A 164 -15.24 5.19 -7.14
C SER A 164 -16.00 6.46 -7.54
N ILE A 165 -15.27 7.46 -8.03
CA ILE A 165 -15.84 8.70 -8.56
C ILE A 165 -15.92 8.74 -10.09
N SER A 166 -15.62 7.63 -10.77
CA SER A 166 -15.59 7.58 -12.24
C SER A 166 -16.99 7.44 -12.85
N ASP A 167 -17.34 8.32 -13.78
CA ASP A 167 -18.63 8.25 -14.51
C ASP A 167 -18.56 7.37 -15.76
N HIS A 168 -17.35 7.05 -16.25
CA HIS A 168 -17.14 6.43 -17.57
C HIS A 168 -16.32 5.13 -17.52
N GLY A 169 -16.29 4.47 -16.34
CA GLY A 169 -15.49 3.26 -16.12
C GLY A 169 -14.10 3.57 -15.55
N GLY A 170 -13.46 2.55 -14.99
CA GLY A 170 -12.22 2.70 -14.24
C GLY A 170 -11.87 1.41 -13.53
N ALA A 171 -10.96 1.46 -12.58
CA ALA A 171 -10.56 0.29 -11.82
C ALA A 171 -10.30 0.70 -10.37
N VAL A 172 -10.77 -0.13 -9.44
CA VAL A 172 -10.47 0.08 -8.02
C VAL A 172 -9.01 -0.23 -7.75
N THR A 173 -8.47 -1.25 -8.43
CA THR A 173 -7.07 -1.63 -8.23
C THR A 173 -6.32 -1.93 -9.53
N ALA A 174 -5.02 -1.68 -9.51
CA ALA A 174 -4.07 -2.24 -10.45
C ALA A 174 -2.87 -2.83 -9.71
N GLN A 175 -2.94 -4.12 -9.38
CA GLN A 175 -1.88 -4.83 -8.68
C GLN A 175 -0.82 -5.31 -9.69
N SER A 176 0.46 -5.05 -9.43
CA SER A 176 1.56 -5.28 -10.37
C SER A 176 2.52 -6.41 -9.97
N ARG A 177 1.98 -7.50 -9.42
CA ARG A 177 2.74 -8.69 -8.98
C ARG A 177 3.58 -9.23 -10.13
N ARG A 178 4.87 -9.36 -9.86
CA ARG A 178 5.87 -9.74 -10.87
C ARG A 178 6.05 -11.25 -11.01
N SER A 179 5.78 -12.02 -9.97
CA SER A 179 5.95 -13.48 -9.98
C SER A 179 4.78 -14.23 -9.35
N ALA A 180 4.47 -15.41 -9.89
CA ALA A 180 3.42 -16.28 -9.37
C ALA A 180 3.73 -16.88 -7.99
N VAL A 181 5.01 -16.91 -7.58
CA VAL A 181 5.43 -17.36 -6.24
C VAL A 181 5.44 -16.23 -5.21
N ASP A 182 5.29 -14.98 -5.65
CA ASP A 182 5.25 -13.84 -4.74
C ASP A 182 3.90 -13.81 -4.02
N ARG A 183 3.94 -13.68 -2.69
CA ARG A 183 2.74 -13.53 -1.86
C ARG A 183 2.26 -12.08 -1.79
N MET A 184 2.66 -11.23 -2.75
CA MET A 184 2.21 -9.83 -2.82
C MET A 184 0.77 -9.78 -3.35
N GLY A 185 0.02 -8.76 -2.93
CA GLY A 185 -1.41 -8.71 -3.22
C GLY A 185 -2.20 -7.85 -2.25
N TYR A 186 -3.45 -7.57 -2.61
CA TYR A 186 -4.38 -6.82 -1.78
C TYR A 186 -5.46 -7.72 -1.22
N ILE A 187 -5.69 -7.60 0.08
CA ILE A 187 -6.64 -8.39 0.85
C ILE A 187 -7.62 -7.40 1.47
N PHE A 188 -8.90 -7.45 1.06
CA PHE A 188 -9.94 -6.57 1.60
C PHE A 188 -10.91 -7.37 2.49
N VAL A 189 -10.99 -7.02 3.77
CA VAL A 189 -11.80 -7.70 4.78
C VAL A 189 -12.82 -6.73 5.35
N GLY A 190 -14.11 -7.05 5.24
CA GLY A 190 -15.18 -6.19 5.75
C GLY A 190 -15.21 -4.80 5.12
N CYS A 191 -14.67 -4.65 3.91
CA CYS A 191 -14.65 -3.37 3.21
C CYS A 191 -15.98 -3.09 2.50
N SER A 192 -16.23 -1.84 2.12
CA SER A 192 -17.33 -1.49 1.23
C SER A 192 -16.77 -0.87 -0.04
N ILE A 193 -17.31 -1.29 -1.19
CA ILE A 193 -17.04 -0.67 -2.48
C ILE A 193 -18.31 0.03 -2.93
N THR A 194 -18.17 1.31 -3.21
CA THR A 194 -19.25 2.20 -3.60
C THR A 194 -18.79 3.05 -4.78
N GLY A 195 -19.69 3.78 -5.43
CA GLY A 195 -19.24 4.76 -6.42
C GLY A 195 -20.36 5.43 -7.20
N ARG A 196 -19.96 6.07 -8.30
CA ARG A 196 -20.82 6.56 -9.39
C ARG A 196 -20.57 5.74 -10.67
N GLY A 197 -21.57 5.57 -11.55
CA GLY A 197 -21.39 4.90 -12.85
C GLY A 197 -21.31 3.35 -12.87
N ALA A 198 -20.76 2.77 -13.95
CA ALA A 198 -20.80 1.32 -14.23
C ALA A 198 -19.96 0.43 -13.29
N LEU A 199 -19.09 1.03 -12.46
CA LEU A 199 -18.36 0.34 -11.38
C LEU A 199 -19.26 0.06 -10.16
N CYS A 200 -20.49 0.57 -10.16
CA CYS A 200 -21.37 0.59 -9.01
C CYS A 200 -22.25 -0.63 -8.97
N TRP A 201 -21.76 -1.69 -8.37
CA TRP A 201 -22.67 -2.68 -7.84
C TRP A 201 -22.10 -3.23 -6.51
N GLY A 202 -22.49 -2.60 -5.39
CA GLY A 202 -22.62 -3.22 -4.06
C GLY A 202 -21.43 -3.35 -3.10
N ALA A 203 -21.70 -3.07 -1.82
CA ALA A 203 -20.80 -3.26 -0.68
C ALA A 203 -20.39 -4.73 -0.51
N MET A 204 -19.09 -5.01 -0.49
CA MET A 204 -18.55 -6.37 -0.39
C MET A 204 -17.99 -6.65 1.00
N GLU A 205 -18.81 -7.18 1.92
CA GLU A 205 -18.20 -7.76 3.11
C GLU A 205 -17.62 -9.13 2.80
N LYS A 206 -16.35 -9.28 3.19
CA LYS A 206 -15.50 -10.47 3.26
C LYS A 206 -14.86 -10.91 1.94
N LEU A 207 -13.70 -11.53 2.13
CA LEU A 207 -12.46 -11.37 1.37
C LEU A 207 -12.60 -11.15 -0.14
N LEU A 208 -12.18 -9.97 -0.58
CA LEU A 208 -12.03 -9.62 -1.98
C LEU A 208 -10.54 -9.49 -2.30
N TYR A 209 -10.10 -10.15 -3.35
CA TYR A 209 -8.90 -9.74 -4.08
C TYR A 209 -9.44 -9.02 -5.30
N THR A 210 -9.61 -7.69 -5.13
CA THR A 210 -10.00 -6.53 -5.98
C THR A 210 -11.39 -6.52 -6.71
N PRO A 211 -11.96 -5.38 -7.16
CA PRO A 211 -13.20 -5.36 -7.98
C PRO A 211 -13.05 -4.64 -9.36
N SER A 212 -13.94 -4.94 -10.32
CA SER A 212 -13.91 -4.33 -11.68
C SER A 212 -15.30 -4.20 -12.39
N PRO A 213 -15.40 -3.45 -13.53
CA PRO A 213 -16.64 -3.15 -14.31
C PRO A 213 -17.39 -4.38 -14.86
N PRO A 214 -18.58 -4.26 -15.52
CA PRO A 214 -19.36 -5.42 -16.01
C PRO A 214 -18.50 -6.51 -16.67
N GLY A 215 -18.46 -7.68 -16.03
CA GLY A 215 -17.42 -8.70 -16.17
C GLY A 215 -16.70 -9.00 -14.85
N GLY A 216 -16.73 -8.08 -13.90
CA GLY A 216 -16.10 -8.12 -12.58
C GLY A 216 -14.59 -8.00 -12.59
N TRP A 217 -13.94 -8.37 -13.70
CA TRP A 217 -12.49 -8.39 -13.87
C TRP A 217 -12.04 -7.97 -15.27
N ASP A 218 -10.95 -7.20 -15.37
CA ASP A 218 -10.34 -6.78 -16.64
C ASP A 218 -8.91 -7.33 -16.75
N ASP A 219 -8.52 -7.83 -17.91
CA ASP A 219 -7.22 -8.46 -18.16
C ASP A 219 -6.22 -7.57 -18.92
N TRP A 220 -6.57 -6.29 -19.15
CA TRP A 220 -5.79 -5.32 -19.91
C TRP A 220 -5.44 -5.80 -21.32
N GLY A 221 -6.33 -6.60 -21.94
CA GLY A 221 -6.09 -7.21 -23.25
C GLY A 221 -5.00 -8.28 -23.23
N LYS A 222 -4.72 -8.88 -22.06
CA LYS A 222 -3.68 -9.92 -21.89
C LYS A 222 -4.29 -11.24 -21.39
N PRO A 223 -4.93 -12.04 -22.27
CA PRO A 223 -5.49 -13.33 -21.89
C PRO A 223 -4.47 -14.33 -21.31
N SER A 224 -3.19 -14.20 -21.66
CA SER A 224 -2.11 -15.02 -21.11
C SER A 224 -1.95 -14.87 -19.59
N SER A 225 -2.40 -13.75 -19.02
CA SER A 225 -2.36 -13.48 -17.58
C SER A 225 -3.29 -14.38 -16.78
N HIS A 226 -4.37 -14.90 -17.38
CA HIS A 226 -5.40 -15.68 -16.68
C HIS A 226 -4.85 -16.94 -15.98
N ARG A 227 -3.69 -17.45 -16.42
CA ARG A 227 -3.03 -18.62 -15.83
C ARG A 227 -2.18 -18.31 -14.60
N THR A 228 -1.81 -17.04 -14.41
CA THR A 228 -0.83 -16.61 -13.41
C THR A 228 -1.39 -15.59 -12.43
N VAL A 229 -2.44 -14.87 -12.80
CA VAL A 229 -3.17 -13.98 -11.88
C VAL A 229 -4.03 -14.80 -10.93
N PHE A 230 -4.24 -14.26 -9.74
CA PHE A 230 -5.15 -14.82 -8.76
C PHE A 230 -6.11 -13.73 -8.37
N TYR A 231 -7.40 -13.93 -8.62
CA TYR A 231 -8.47 -13.04 -8.20
C TYR A 231 -9.58 -13.89 -7.60
N GLY A 232 -10.15 -13.43 -6.49
CA GLY A 232 -11.09 -14.22 -5.72
C GLY A 232 -12.04 -13.38 -4.89
N GLU A 233 -13.28 -13.85 -4.84
CA GLU A 233 -14.39 -13.28 -4.09
C GLU A 233 -14.84 -14.34 -3.07
N TYR A 234 -15.11 -13.94 -1.81
CA TYR A 234 -15.64 -14.83 -0.77
C TYR A 234 -16.81 -14.17 -0.03
N GLU A 235 -18.01 -14.76 -0.13
CA GLU A 235 -19.21 -14.28 0.57
C GLU A 235 -19.55 -12.79 0.36
N CYS A 236 -19.05 -12.20 -0.73
CA CYS A 236 -19.37 -10.82 -1.08
C CYS A 236 -20.88 -10.67 -1.33
N PHE A 237 -21.45 -9.52 -0.98
CA PHE A 237 -22.86 -9.25 -1.16
C PHE A 237 -23.14 -7.89 -1.82
N GLY A 238 -24.42 -7.53 -1.87
CA GLY A 238 -24.87 -6.29 -2.46
C GLY A 238 -25.07 -6.40 -3.98
N PRO A 239 -25.58 -5.34 -4.63
CA PRO A 239 -26.02 -5.40 -6.01
C PRO A 239 -24.99 -5.95 -7.02
N GLY A 240 -23.69 -5.92 -6.75
CA GLY A 240 -22.67 -6.38 -7.71
C GLY A 240 -21.69 -7.40 -7.25
N ALA A 241 -21.98 -8.04 -6.12
CA ALA A 241 -21.44 -9.36 -5.87
C ALA A 241 -22.10 -10.45 -6.73
N ARG A 242 -23.04 -10.09 -7.62
CA ARG A 242 -23.68 -11.06 -8.52
C ARG A 242 -22.62 -11.69 -9.44
N LEU A 243 -22.45 -13.01 -9.29
CA LEU A 243 -21.49 -13.80 -10.09
C LEU A 243 -21.94 -14.01 -11.55
N ALA A 244 -23.24 -13.91 -11.83
CA ALA A 244 -23.74 -14.04 -13.20
C ALA A 244 -23.23 -12.89 -14.08
N GLY A 245 -22.55 -13.22 -15.18
CA GLY A 245 -21.92 -12.24 -16.07
C GLY A 245 -20.48 -11.88 -15.68
N ARG A 246 -19.90 -12.52 -14.65
CA ARG A 246 -18.46 -12.46 -14.38
C ARG A 246 -17.69 -13.18 -15.49
N VAL A 247 -16.48 -12.70 -15.78
CA VAL A 247 -15.52 -13.46 -16.58
C VAL A 247 -15.12 -14.74 -15.83
N ALA A 248 -14.72 -15.78 -16.56
CA ALA A 248 -14.65 -17.14 -16.03
C ALA A 248 -13.33 -17.52 -15.35
N TRP A 249 -12.29 -16.69 -15.45
CA TRP A 249 -10.95 -16.97 -14.94
C TRP A 249 -10.67 -16.66 -13.45
N PRO A 250 -11.40 -15.76 -12.76
CA PRO A 250 -11.31 -15.62 -11.30
C PRO A 250 -11.85 -16.88 -10.62
N ARG A 251 -11.33 -17.18 -9.44
CA ARG A 251 -11.70 -18.39 -8.68
C ARG A 251 -12.45 -18.02 -7.41
N PRO A 252 -13.58 -18.67 -7.09
CA PRO A 252 -14.20 -18.53 -5.78
C PRO A 252 -13.24 -19.02 -4.69
N LEU A 253 -13.13 -18.27 -3.60
CA LEU A 253 -12.33 -18.66 -2.45
C LEU A 253 -13.11 -19.66 -1.58
N SER A 254 -12.41 -20.52 -0.87
CA SER A 254 -13.01 -21.44 0.11
C SER A 254 -12.92 -20.89 1.53
N ALA A 255 -13.80 -21.37 2.43
CA ALA A 255 -13.79 -21.02 3.85
C ALA A 255 -12.40 -21.24 4.51
N VAL A 256 -11.71 -22.31 4.12
CA VAL A 256 -10.36 -22.65 4.62
C VAL A 256 -9.32 -21.60 4.20
N GLU A 257 -9.40 -21.11 2.97
CA GLU A 257 -8.46 -20.12 2.44
C GLU A 257 -8.65 -18.74 3.06
N VAL A 258 -9.88 -18.43 3.47
CA VAL A 258 -10.21 -17.13 4.07
C VAL A 258 -10.16 -17.13 5.60
N ALA A 259 -10.20 -18.31 6.25
CA ALA A 259 -10.19 -18.45 7.71
C ALA A 259 -9.09 -17.62 8.41
N PRO A 260 -7.85 -17.53 7.91
CA PRO A 260 -6.80 -16.68 8.51
C PRO A 260 -7.16 -15.19 8.59
N PHE A 261 -8.15 -14.73 7.83
CA PHE A 261 -8.52 -13.33 7.68
C PHE A 261 -9.91 -13.00 8.27
N GLN A 262 -10.61 -13.97 8.88
CA GLN A 262 -12.02 -13.81 9.30
C GLN A 262 -12.24 -13.33 10.73
N THR A 263 -11.21 -13.28 11.57
CA THR A 263 -11.27 -12.90 12.99
C THR A 263 -10.46 -11.63 13.22
N GLU A 264 -11.10 -10.56 13.73
CA GLU A 264 -10.47 -9.23 13.98
C GLU A 264 -9.16 -9.32 14.78
N ARG A 265 -9.06 -10.31 15.69
CA ARG A 265 -7.86 -10.53 16.50
C ARG A 265 -6.81 -11.38 15.80
N GLU A 266 -7.17 -12.25 14.84
CA GLU A 266 -6.19 -13.08 14.15
C GLU A 266 -5.68 -12.43 12.87
N GLY A 267 -6.40 -11.52 12.20
CA GLY A 267 -5.84 -10.79 11.05
C GLY A 267 -4.61 -9.95 11.43
N GLU A 268 -4.73 -9.15 12.49
CA GLU A 268 -3.61 -8.36 13.03
C GLU A 268 -2.55 -9.26 13.68
N PHE A 269 -2.95 -10.33 14.37
CA PHE A 269 -2.03 -11.27 15.03
C PHE A 269 -1.30 -12.20 14.05
N LEU A 270 -1.93 -12.69 12.99
CA LEU A 270 -1.32 -13.52 11.94
C LEU A 270 -0.46 -12.67 11.04
N PHE A 271 -0.87 -11.44 10.72
CA PHE A 271 0.02 -10.48 10.09
C PHE A 271 1.25 -10.32 10.98
N ARG A 272 1.10 -9.96 12.27
CA ARG A 272 2.23 -9.88 13.23
C ARG A 272 3.03 -11.17 13.37
N LYS A 273 2.41 -12.34 13.43
CA LYS A 273 3.09 -13.63 13.55
C LYS A 273 3.89 -13.96 12.30
N GLU A 274 3.34 -13.67 11.12
CA GLU A 274 4.07 -13.75 9.85
C GLU A 274 5.15 -12.67 9.75
N LEU A 275 5.00 -11.51 10.44
CA LEU A 275 6.09 -10.54 10.62
C LEU A 275 7.22 -11.13 11.49
N GLU A 276 6.90 -11.71 12.64
CA GLU A 276 7.82 -12.26 13.64
C GLU A 276 8.59 -13.48 13.10
N GLU A 277 7.89 -14.45 12.50
CA GLU A 277 8.51 -15.63 11.88
C GLU A 277 9.51 -15.23 10.77
N ARG A 278 9.23 -14.12 10.05
CA ARG A 278 10.11 -13.60 9.00
C ARG A 278 11.30 -12.82 9.54
N GLU A 279 11.16 -12.10 10.64
CA GLU A 279 12.30 -11.48 11.34
C GLU A 279 13.27 -12.55 11.85
N GLU A 280 12.73 -13.64 12.39
CA GLU A 280 13.53 -14.75 12.88
C GLU A 280 14.27 -15.48 11.73
N GLN A 281 13.61 -15.67 10.59
CA GLN A 281 14.25 -16.21 9.38
C GLN A 281 15.36 -15.29 8.84
N ARG A 282 15.13 -13.97 8.81
CA ARG A 282 16.15 -12.99 8.38
C ARG A 282 17.33 -12.93 9.35
N LYS A 283 17.07 -13.02 10.66
CA LYS A 283 18.09 -13.07 11.70
C LYS A 283 18.95 -14.33 11.58
N ARG A 284 18.32 -15.50 11.41
CA ARG A 284 19.01 -16.78 11.15
C ARG A 284 19.84 -16.75 9.88
N LYS A 285 19.36 -16.09 8.82
CA LYS A 285 20.12 -15.90 7.57
C LYS A 285 21.35 -15.02 7.78
N ARG A 286 21.20 -13.87 8.47
CA ARG A 286 22.31 -12.96 8.80
C ARG A 286 23.36 -13.62 9.71
N GLU A 287 22.93 -14.42 10.68
CA GLU A 287 23.83 -15.17 11.56
C GLU A 287 24.61 -16.25 10.80
N ARG A 288 23.98 -16.94 9.84
CA ARG A 288 24.66 -17.90 8.95
C ARG A 288 25.67 -17.22 8.03
N GLU A 289 25.30 -16.07 7.45
CA GLU A 289 26.19 -15.28 6.60
C GLU A 289 27.39 -14.75 7.40
N ARG A 290 27.16 -14.20 8.60
CA ARG A 290 28.22 -13.73 9.49
C ARG A 290 29.13 -14.86 9.98
N GLY A 291 28.57 -16.01 10.35
CA GLY A 291 29.36 -17.18 10.72
C GLY A 291 30.19 -17.72 9.54
N SER A 292 29.68 -17.63 8.31
CA SER A 292 30.44 -18.01 7.12
C SER A 292 31.59 -17.03 6.79
N GLU A 293 31.40 -15.75 7.11
CA GLU A 293 32.39 -14.69 6.93
C GLU A 293 33.48 -14.77 8.00
N GLU A 294 33.13 -14.96 9.28
CA GLU A 294 34.07 -15.23 10.38
C GLU A 294 34.88 -16.52 10.12
N THR A 295 34.26 -17.57 9.55
CA THR A 295 34.97 -18.80 9.17
C THR A 295 35.93 -18.58 8.00
N ARG A 296 35.57 -17.73 7.02
CA ARG A 296 36.45 -17.33 5.91
C ARG A 296 37.62 -16.49 6.38
N GLU A 297 37.38 -15.57 7.30
CA GLU A 297 38.38 -14.67 7.87
C GLU A 297 39.34 -15.44 8.78
N CYS A 298 38.85 -16.42 9.55
CA CYS A 298 39.68 -17.31 10.35
C CYS A 298 40.55 -18.22 9.47
N LYS A 299 40.00 -18.78 8.37
CA LYS A 299 40.79 -19.54 7.38
C LYS A 299 41.83 -18.69 6.64
N SER A 300 41.50 -17.44 6.29
CA SER A 300 42.44 -16.48 5.70
C SER A 300 43.54 -16.05 6.67
N SER A 301 43.24 -16.02 7.98
CA SER A 301 44.22 -15.67 9.01
C SER A 301 45.17 -16.83 9.30
N LEU A 302 44.65 -18.07 9.27
CA LEU A 302 45.47 -19.29 9.37
C LEU A 302 46.42 -19.47 8.19
N THR A 303 46.00 -19.21 6.95
CA THR A 303 46.90 -19.25 5.78
C THR A 303 47.99 -18.17 5.82
N LYS A 304 47.70 -16.99 6.38
CA LYS A 304 48.72 -15.94 6.60
C LYS A 304 49.71 -16.29 7.70
N ILE A 305 49.32 -17.04 8.73
CA ILE A 305 50.23 -17.48 9.80
C ILE A 305 51.23 -18.54 9.28
N ASP A 306 50.84 -19.36 8.29
CA ASP A 306 51.74 -20.33 7.67
C ASP A 306 52.76 -19.69 6.69
N GLU A 307 52.48 -18.51 6.12
CA GLU A 307 53.44 -17.79 5.24
C GLU A 307 54.58 -17.07 6.00
N TYR A 308 54.47 -16.87 7.32
CA TYR A 308 55.52 -16.21 8.12
C TYR A 308 56.53 -17.17 8.79
N LYS A 309 56.53 -18.46 8.43
CA LYS A 309 57.53 -19.44 8.92
C LYS A 309 58.64 -19.80 7.92
N LEU A 310 58.77 -19.05 6.81
CA LEU A 310 59.82 -19.29 5.82
C LEU A 310 60.70 -18.07 5.55
N PHE A 311 61.31 -17.50 6.60
CA PHE A 311 62.52 -16.68 6.48
C PHE A 311 63.34 -16.81 7.78
N ILE A 312 64.33 -17.71 7.74
CA ILE A 312 65.63 -17.55 8.40
C ILE A 312 66.57 -17.01 7.33
#